data_AF-A0A2E5JN98-F1
#
_entry.id   AF-A0A2E5JN98-F1
#
_cell.length_a   1.000
_cell.length_b   1.000
_cell.length_c   1.000
_cell.angle_alpha   90.00
_cell.angle_beta   90.00
_cell.angle_gamma   90.00
#
_symmetry.space_group_name_H-M   'P 1'
#
loop_
_entity.id
_entity.type
_entity.pdbx_description
1 polymer ?
#
loop_
_entity_poly.entity_id
_entity_poly.type
_entity_poly.pdbx_seq_one_letter_code
_entity_poly.pdbx_strand_id
1 'polypeptide(L)' 'MKKLQTFALFFLSIGLADPPNWTVNPSDFEFTSSMTGVLIFNDVESFDSQDIIAAFDGEECRGVKTNGIVYPPTGRVI' A
#
# COMPACT_ATOMS: atom_id res chain seq x y z
N MET A 1 14.41 56.48 7.24
CA MET A 1 13.11 55.85 6.88
C MET A 1 13.36 54.74 5.88
N LYS A 2 13.42 53.47 6.30
CA LYS A 2 13.39 52.32 5.38
C LYS A 2 12.53 51.25 6.04
N LYS A 3 11.27 51.14 5.59
CA LYS A 3 10.35 50.08 6.04
C LYS A 3 10.80 48.79 5.36
N LEU A 4 11.35 47.87 6.14
CA LEU A 4 11.67 46.52 5.70
C LEU A 4 10.36 45.73 5.67
N GLN A 5 9.83 45.49 4.48
CA GLN A 5 8.59 44.74 4.27
C GLN A 5 8.87 43.25 4.55
N THR A 6 8.21 42.68 5.56
CA THR A 6 8.30 41.25 5.89
C THR A 6 7.50 40.44 4.87
N PHE A 7 8.16 39.55 4.14
CA PHE A 7 7.51 38.60 3.24
C PHE A 7 7.09 37.37 4.06
N ALA A 8 5.79 37.14 4.23
CA ALA A 8 5.27 35.97 4.92
C ALA A 8 5.09 34.81 3.92
N LEU A 9 5.78 33.70 4.16
CA LEU A 9 5.63 32.47 3.39
C LEU A 9 4.46 31.65 3.99
N PHE A 10 3.34 31.59 3.26
CA PHE A 10 2.18 30.80 3.65
C PHE A 10 2.41 29.34 3.23
N PHE A 11 2.59 28.43 4.19
CA PHE A 11 2.63 26.99 3.91
C PHE A 11 1.19 26.52 3.62
N LEU A 12 0.88 26.27 2.35
CA LEU A 12 -0.37 25.66 1.95
C LEU A 12 -0.30 24.17 2.28
N SER A 13 -1.07 23.71 3.28
CA SER A 13 -1.24 22.29 3.58
C SER A 13 -2.11 21.65 2.50
N ILE A 14 -1.47 21.14 1.44
CA ILE A 14 -2.14 20.35 0.41
C ILE A 14 -2.44 18.98 1.05
N GLY A 15 -3.72 18.67 1.28
CA GLY A 15 -4.14 17.38 1.83
C GLY A 15 -4.04 16.29 0.77
N LEU A 16 -2.88 15.65 0.66
CA LEU A 16 -2.74 14.38 -0.05
C LEU A 16 -3.18 13.27 0.91
N ALA A 17 -4.03 12.35 0.44
CA ALA A 17 -4.36 11.16 1.22
C ALA A 17 -3.13 10.26 1.28
N ASP A 18 -2.70 9.88 2.49
CA ASP A 18 -1.62 8.93 2.65
C ASP A 18 -2.05 7.55 2.12
N PRO A 19 -1.11 6.77 1.56
CA PRO A 19 -1.39 5.38 1.22
C PRO A 19 -1.80 4.59 2.48
N PRO A 20 -2.56 3.50 2.32
CA PRO A 20 -2.96 2.69 3.47
C PRO A 20 -1.73 2.16 4.21
N ASN A 21 -1.78 2.22 5.53
CA ASN A 21 -0.70 1.79 6.43
C ASN A 21 -1.03 0.45 7.12
N TRP A 22 -1.81 -0.41 6.45
CA TRP A 22 -2.23 -1.69 7.01
C TRP A 22 -1.03 -2.58 7.33
N THR A 23 -1.08 -3.19 8.50
CA THR A 23 -0.05 -4.10 8.98
C THR A 23 -0.72 -5.29 9.66
N VAL A 24 -0.03 -6.41 9.63
CA VAL A 24 -0.45 -7.64 10.29
C VAL A 24 0.78 -8.28 10.92
N ASN A 25 0.65 -8.71 12.16
CA ASN A 25 1.62 -9.59 12.78
C ASN A 25 1.05 -11.02 12.79
N PRO A 26 1.55 -11.94 11.94
CA PRO A 26 1.03 -13.31 11.88
C PRO A 26 1.10 -14.06 13.21
N SER A 27 2.00 -13.67 14.12
CA SER A 27 2.13 -14.30 15.44
C SER A 27 0.99 -13.97 16.41
N ASP A 28 0.12 -13.02 16.08
CA ASP A 28 -1.06 -12.70 16.89
C ASP A 28 -2.21 -13.69 16.65
N PHE A 29 -2.08 -14.61 15.68
CA PHE A 29 -3.11 -15.58 15.30
C PHE A 29 -2.65 -17.03 15.45
N GLU A 30 -3.55 -17.90 15.93
CA GLU A 30 -3.27 -19.33 16.13
C GLU A 30 -3.14 -20.09 14.80
N PHE A 31 -3.90 -19.67 13.78
CA PHE A 31 -3.95 -20.34 12.48
C PHE A 31 -3.44 -19.42 11.37
N THR A 32 -2.80 -20.04 10.38
CA THR A 32 -2.30 -19.34 9.18
C THR A 32 -2.96 -19.90 7.93
N SER A 33 -3.18 -19.02 6.95
CA SER A 33 -3.62 -19.39 5.60
C SER A 33 -2.87 -18.53 4.60
N SER A 34 -2.56 -19.09 3.43
CA SER A 34 -1.92 -18.36 2.34
C SER A 34 -2.78 -18.44 1.08
N MET A 35 -2.81 -17.34 0.34
CA MET A 35 -3.50 -17.22 -0.93
C MET A 35 -2.54 -16.58 -1.94
N THR A 36 -2.51 -17.15 -3.14
CA THR A 36 -1.80 -16.59 -4.29
C THR A 36 -2.84 -16.32 -5.36
N GLY A 37 -2.82 -15.11 -5.92
CA GLY A 37 -3.71 -14.69 -6.98
C GLY A 37 -3.05 -13.65 -7.87
N VAL A 38 -3.73 -13.28 -8.94
CA VAL A 38 -3.29 -12.28 -9.92
C VAL A 38 -4.28 -11.12 -9.87
N LEU A 39 -3.78 -9.88 -9.81
CA LEU A 39 -4.61 -8.68 -9.93
C LEU A 39 -4.83 -8.36 -11.40
N ILE A 40 -6.09 -8.17 -11.81
CA ILE A 40 -6.45 -7.79 -13.17
C ILE A 40 -7.35 -6.55 -13.10
N PHE A 41 -6.92 -5.46 -13.73
CA PHE A 41 -7.71 -4.24 -13.91
C PHE A 41 -7.90 -3.99 -15.40
N ASN A 42 -9.16 -3.88 -15.86
CA ASN A 42 -9.49 -3.67 -17.26
C ASN A 42 -8.76 -4.65 -18.22
N ASP A 43 -8.81 -5.94 -17.88
CA ASP A 43 -8.14 -7.04 -18.61
C ASP A 43 -6.61 -6.96 -18.68
N VAL A 44 -5.98 -6.09 -17.88
CA VAL A 44 -4.52 -5.97 -17.75
C VAL A 44 -4.09 -6.45 -16.37
N GLU A 45 -3.13 -7.37 -16.33
CA GLU A 45 -2.49 -7.82 -15.11
C GLU A 45 -1.69 -6.68 -14.45
N SER A 46 -1.89 -6.45 -13.15
CA SER A 46 -1.12 -5.45 -12.43
C SER A 46 0.21 -6.01 -11.95
N PHE A 47 1.27 -5.25 -12.20
CA PHE A 47 2.62 -5.51 -11.70
C PHE A 47 3.20 -4.30 -10.94
N ASP A 48 2.34 -3.34 -10.54
CA ASP A 48 2.81 -2.15 -9.84
C ASP A 48 3.28 -2.52 -8.42
N SER A 49 4.52 -2.16 -8.10
CA SER A 49 5.10 -2.31 -6.76
C SER A 49 4.44 -1.44 -5.69
N GLN A 50 3.60 -0.48 -6.08
CA GLN A 50 2.84 0.37 -5.16
C GLN A 50 1.46 -0.20 -4.84
N ASP A 51 1.05 -1.29 -5.50
CA ASP A 51 -0.22 -1.95 -5.21
C ASP A 51 -0.17 -2.69 -3.87
N ILE A 52 -1.24 -2.52 -3.09
CA ILE A 52 -1.40 -3.13 -1.77
C ILE A 52 -2.73 -3.90 -1.74
N ILE A 53 -2.65 -5.19 -1.42
CA ILE A 53 -3.81 -6.03 -1.12
C ILE A 53 -3.80 -6.33 0.37
N ALA A 54 -4.96 -6.22 1.02
CA ALA A 54 -5.16 -6.70 2.37
C ALA A 54 -6.45 -7.52 2.50
N ALA A 55 -6.43 -8.49 3.41
CA ALA A 55 -7.57 -9.31 3.80
C ALA A 55 -8.09 -8.85 5.15
N PHE A 56 -9.42 -8.69 5.27
CA PHE A 56 -10.06 -8.13 6.45
C PHE A 56 -11.11 -9.07 7.04
N ASP A 57 -11.20 -9.04 8.37
CA ASP A 57 -12.32 -9.54 9.15
C ASP A 57 -12.95 -8.35 9.90
N GLY A 58 -14.02 -7.79 9.33
CA GLY A 58 -14.54 -6.49 9.74
C GLY A 58 -13.52 -5.37 9.48
N GLU A 59 -13.03 -4.73 10.54
CA GLU A 59 -12.02 -3.65 10.48
C GLU A 59 -10.59 -4.16 10.74
N GLU A 60 -10.42 -5.44 11.09
CA GLU A 60 -9.11 -6.00 11.44
C GLU A 60 -8.40 -6.59 10.21
N CYS A 61 -7.18 -6.10 9.94
CA CYS A 61 -6.33 -6.63 8.88
C CYS A 61 -5.73 -7.99 9.29
N ARG A 62 -6.09 -9.05 8.57
CA ARG A 62 -5.63 -10.44 8.80
C ARG A 62 -4.52 -10.88 7.82
N GLY A 63 -4.22 -10.07 6.83
CA GLY A 63 -3.20 -10.36 5.82
C GLY A 63 -2.92 -9.14 4.97
N VAL A 64 -1.66 -8.90 4.61
CA VAL A 64 -1.27 -7.78 3.74
C VAL A 64 -0.16 -8.21 2.79
N LYS A 65 -0.21 -7.74 1.55
CA LYS A 65 0.82 -7.92 0.54
C LYS A 65 1.01 -6.62 -0.24
N THR A 66 2.26 -6.16 -0.36
CA THR A 66 2.65 -4.89 -0.99
C THR A 66 3.50 -5.05 -2.25
N ASN A 67 3.76 -6.29 -2.69
CA ASN A 67 4.62 -6.60 -3.83
C ASN A 67 4.16 -7.89 -4.50
N GLY A 68 4.48 -8.09 -5.77
CA GLY A 68 4.32 -9.39 -6.42
C GLY A 68 5.20 -10.48 -5.79
N ILE A 69 4.94 -11.74 -6.16
CA ILE A 69 5.79 -12.89 -5.84
C ILE A 69 6.38 -13.45 -7.14
N VAL A 70 7.60 -13.96 -7.09
CA VAL A 70 8.17 -14.69 -8.22
C VAL A 70 7.58 -16.11 -8.23
N TYR A 71 6.91 -16.48 -9.30
CA TYR A 71 6.42 -17.85 -9.53
C TYR A 71 7.58 -18.74 -10.03
N PRO A 72 8.16 -19.60 -9.17
CA PRO A 72 9.45 -20.25 -9.45
C PRO A 72 9.50 -21.06 -10.75
N PRO A 73 8.45 -21.82 -11.15
CA PRO A 73 8.48 -22.59 -12.39
C PRO A 73 8.71 -21.77 -13.66
N THR A 74 8.36 -20.49 -13.65
CA THR A 74 8.45 -19.61 -14.83
C THR A 74 9.43 -18.44 -14.64
N GLY A 75 9.80 -18.14 -13.39
CA GLY A 75 10.54 -16.93 -13.04
C GLY A 75 9.75 -15.62 -13.21
N ARG A 76 8.46 -15.71 -13.55
CA ARG A 76 7.57 -14.55 -13.73
C ARG A 76 7.13 -14.00 -12.38
N VAL A 77 7.04 -12.67 -12.26
CA VAL A 77 6.38 -12.01 -11.13
C VAL A 77 4.86 -12.11 -11.34
N ILE A 78 4.13 -12.52 -10.30
CA ILE A 78 2.66 -12.57 -10.23
C ILE A 78 2.15 -11.87 -8.98
#